data_AF-A0A0D2F984-F1
#
_entry.id   AF-A0A0D2F984-F1
#
_cell.length_a   1.000
_cell.length_b   1.000
_cell.length_c   1.000
_cell.angle_alpha   90.00
_cell.angle_beta   90.00
_cell.angle_gamma   90.00
#
_symmetry.space_group_name_H-M   'P 1'
#
loop_
_entity.id
_entity.type
_entity.pdbx_description
1 polymer ?
#
loop_
_entity_poly.entity_id
_entity_poly.type
_entity_poly.pdbx_seq_one_letter_code
_entity_poly.pdbx_strand_id
1 'polypeptide(L)'
;MPSMWLTDMQKIGVAFCSGGGLFLTGGVLMFFDRSMLAMGNILFLIGLTLIIGIQKTFVFFARRQKLKGTAAFMGGILLILIRWPLTGFLIELYGIFVLFGDFFATIASFAGNIPIVGPYIQMLLQKISSGRRNAELPV
;
A
#
# COMPACT_ATOMS: atom_id res chain seq x y z
N MET A 1 -20.57 25.65 8.11
CA MET A 1 -19.42 24.80 8.49
C MET A 1 -19.11 23.89 7.31
N PRO A 2 -18.14 24.20 6.44
CA PRO A 2 -17.81 23.28 5.36
C PRO A 2 -17.15 22.07 6.00
N SER A 3 -17.69 20.88 5.76
CA SER A 3 -17.14 19.59 6.18
C SER A 3 -15.85 19.30 5.39
N MET A 4 -14.81 20.06 5.72
CA MET A 4 -13.45 19.93 5.25
C MET A 4 -12.87 18.61 5.75
N TRP A 5 -12.54 17.67 4.84
CA TRP A 5 -11.29 16.88 4.89
C TRP A 5 -11.15 15.83 3.76
N LEU A 6 -12.23 15.35 3.14
CA LEU A 6 -12.18 14.40 2.01
C LEU A 6 -13.22 14.75 0.95
N THR A 7 -12.83 14.74 -0.32
CA THR A 7 -13.76 14.86 -1.45
C THR A 7 -14.73 13.66 -1.45
N ASP A 8 -15.97 13.82 -1.89
CA ASP A 8 -16.97 12.72 -1.91
C ASP A 8 -16.47 11.47 -2.65
N MET A 9 -15.71 11.69 -3.73
CA MET A 9 -15.00 10.62 -4.44
C MET A 9 -13.98 9.87 -3.58
N GLN A 10 -13.25 10.57 -2.72
CA GLN A 10 -12.28 9.94 -1.82
C GLN A 10 -12.97 9.15 -0.71
N LYS A 11 -14.11 9.62 -0.20
CA LYS A 11 -14.92 8.87 0.78
C LYS A 11 -15.42 7.56 0.18
N ILE A 12 -15.92 7.61 -1.04
CA ILE A 12 -16.32 6.43 -1.81
C ILE A 12 -15.10 5.53 -2.04
N GLY A 13 -13.96 6.11 -2.43
CA GLY A 13 -12.71 5.37 -2.61
C GLY A 13 -12.24 4.65 -1.35
N VAL A 14 -12.34 5.28 -0.17
CA VAL A 14 -12.04 4.64 1.12
C VAL A 14 -12.97 3.46 1.39
N ALA A 15 -14.27 3.58 1.08
CA ALA A 15 -15.22 2.48 1.23
C ALA A 15 -14.92 1.29 0.30
N PHE A 16 -14.54 1.56 -0.96
CA PHE A 16 -14.12 0.49 -1.88
C PHE A 16 -12.78 -0.14 -1.48
N CYS A 17 -11.84 0.66 -0.98
CA CYS A 17 -10.53 0.18 -0.53
C CYS A 17 -10.66 -0.72 0.71
N SER A 18 -11.48 -0.32 1.70
CA SER A 18 -11.77 -1.14 2.87
C SER A 18 -12.57 -2.39 2.52
N GLY A 19 -13.54 -2.28 1.61
CA GLY A 19 -14.25 -3.43 1.05
C GLY A 19 -13.30 -4.43 0.37
N GLY A 20 -12.38 -3.94 -0.47
CA GLY A 20 -11.35 -4.76 -1.11
C GLY A 20 -10.45 -5.47 -0.09
N GLY A 21 -10.03 -4.77 0.96
CA GLY A 21 -9.26 -5.34 2.07
C GLY A 21 -10.03 -6.43 2.84
N LEU A 22 -11.33 -6.25 3.07
CA LEU A 22 -12.18 -7.26 3.70
C LEU A 22 -12.30 -8.52 2.82
N PHE A 23 -12.50 -8.36 1.51
CA PHE A 23 -12.56 -9.49 0.58
C PHE A 23 -11.20 -10.21 0.45
N LEU A 24 -10.09 -9.48 0.43
CA LEU A 24 -8.74 -10.07 0.47
C LEU A 24 -8.53 -10.86 1.76
N THR A 25 -8.86 -10.27 2.92
CA THR A 25 -8.73 -10.93 4.22
C THR A 25 -9.63 -12.17 4.30
N GLY A 26 -10.88 -12.07 3.85
CA GLY A 26 -11.80 -13.19 3.77
C GLY A 26 -11.30 -14.29 2.83
N GLY A 27 -10.72 -13.92 1.69
CA GLY A 27 -10.08 -14.86 0.76
C GLY A 27 -8.92 -15.62 1.39
N VAL A 28 -8.08 -14.95 2.18
CA VAL A 28 -7.01 -15.60 2.95
C VAL A 28 -7.56 -16.54 4.03
N LEU A 29 -8.59 -16.11 4.78
CA LEU A 29 -9.22 -16.92 5.82
C LEU A 29 -9.91 -18.17 5.25
N MET A 30 -10.50 -18.09 4.06
CA MET A 30 -11.08 -19.25 3.35
C MET A 30 -10.04 -20.06 2.56
N PHE A 31 -8.80 -20.18 3.09
CA PHE A 31 -7.72 -20.95 2.45
C PHE A 31 -7.37 -20.48 1.02
N PHE A 32 -7.23 -19.18 0.83
CA PHE A 32 -6.86 -18.56 -0.45
C PHE A 32 -7.89 -18.80 -1.57
N ASP A 33 -9.17 -18.53 -1.28
CA ASP A 33 -10.22 -18.57 -2.29
C ASP A 33 -9.93 -17.55 -3.41
N ARG A 34 -9.81 -18.06 -4.64
CA ARG A 34 -9.40 -17.28 -5.81
C ARG A 34 -10.42 -16.21 -6.19
N SER A 35 -11.70 -16.48 -5.99
CA SER A 35 -12.78 -15.58 -6.36
C SER A 35 -12.84 -14.40 -5.39
N MET A 36 -12.71 -14.68 -4.08
CA MET A 36 -12.64 -13.63 -3.06
C MET A 36 -11.38 -12.77 -3.18
N LEU A 37 -10.22 -13.40 -3.41
CA LEU A 37 -8.96 -12.65 -3.63
C LEU A 37 -9.05 -11.78 -4.88
N ALA A 38 -9.55 -12.30 -6.00
CA ALA A 38 -9.72 -11.53 -7.23
C ALA A 38 -10.71 -10.37 -7.05
N MET A 39 -11.86 -10.60 -6.40
CA MET A 39 -12.83 -9.54 -6.12
C MET A 39 -12.23 -8.48 -5.19
N GLY A 40 -11.50 -8.90 -4.16
CA GLY A 40 -10.79 -8.00 -3.26
C GLY A 40 -9.79 -7.12 -3.99
N ASN A 41 -9.03 -7.67 -4.93
CA ASN A 41 -8.08 -6.92 -5.76
C ASN A 41 -8.75 -5.90 -6.68
N ILE A 42 -9.87 -6.26 -7.31
CA ILE A 42 -10.63 -5.34 -8.15
C ILE A 42 -11.16 -4.17 -7.31
N LEU A 43 -11.80 -4.46 -6.17
CA LEU A 43 -12.33 -3.44 -5.27
C LEU A 43 -11.21 -2.54 -4.71
N PHE A 44 -10.07 -3.14 -4.35
CA PHE A 44 -8.91 -2.42 -3.86
C PHE A 44 -8.36 -1.46 -4.91
N LEU A 45 -8.17 -1.91 -6.14
CA LEU A 45 -7.74 -1.05 -7.26
C LEU A 45 -8.71 0.10 -7.53
N ILE A 46 -10.01 -0.17 -7.56
CA ILE A 46 -11.03 0.87 -7.75
C ILE A 46 -11.01 1.87 -6.59
N GLY A 47 -10.94 1.40 -5.35
CA GLY A 47 -10.82 2.27 -4.18
C GLY A 47 -9.58 3.16 -4.24
N LEU A 48 -8.46 2.58 -4.64
CA LEU A 48 -7.19 3.29 -4.73
C LEU A 48 -7.16 4.35 -5.83
N THR A 49 -7.71 4.03 -7.00
CA THR A 49 -7.85 4.99 -8.10
C THR A 49 -8.75 6.16 -7.73
N LEU A 50 -9.81 5.92 -6.94
CA LEU A 50 -10.70 6.98 -6.45
C LEU A 50 -10.05 7.85 -5.36
N ILE A 51 -9.21 7.27 -4.48
CA ILE A 51 -8.50 8.03 -3.43
C ILE A 51 -7.44 8.96 -4.02
N ILE A 52 -6.63 8.46 -4.96
CA ILE A 52 -5.52 9.20 -5.59
C ILE A 52 -6.00 10.09 -6.75
N GLY A 53 -7.11 9.73 -7.39
CA GLY A 53 -7.67 10.41 -8.56
C GLY A 53 -7.10 9.88 -9.87
N ILE A 54 -7.99 9.55 -10.81
CA ILE A 54 -7.72 8.86 -12.10
C ILE A 54 -6.49 9.42 -12.84
N GLN A 55 -6.37 10.76 -12.96
CA GLN A 55 -5.26 11.40 -13.66
C GLN A 55 -3.92 11.22 -12.95
N LYS A 56 -3.89 11.25 -11.61
CA LYS A 56 -2.66 11.09 -10.83
C LYS A 56 -2.31 9.62 -10.69
N THR A 57 -3.28 8.70 -10.60
CA THR A 57 -3.03 7.26 -10.51
C THR A 57 -2.37 6.73 -11.79
N PHE A 58 -2.78 7.20 -12.97
CA PHE A 58 -2.16 6.80 -14.24
C PHE A 58 -0.69 7.24 -14.31
N VAL A 59 -0.38 8.47 -13.89
CA VAL A 59 0.98 8.98 -13.81
C VAL A 59 1.79 8.34 -12.67
N PHE A 60 1.13 7.91 -11.59
CA PHE A 60 1.76 7.23 -10.45
C PHE A 60 2.14 5.78 -10.78
N PHE A 61 1.24 5.05 -11.45
CA PHE A 61 1.49 3.71 -11.98
C PHE A 61 2.49 3.71 -13.15
N ALA A 62 2.52 4.76 -13.96
CA ALA A 62 3.45 4.89 -15.09
C ALA A 62 4.84 5.45 -14.73
N ARG A 63 5.09 5.82 -13.47
CA ARG A 63 6.40 6.34 -13.06
C ARG A 63 7.42 5.21 -13.05
N ARG A 64 8.57 5.39 -13.74
CA ARG A 64 9.63 4.37 -13.89
C ARG A 64 10.08 3.74 -12.56
N GLN A 65 10.09 4.52 -11.49
CA GLN A 65 10.46 4.07 -10.14
C GLN A 65 9.41 3.16 -9.48
N LYS A 66 8.15 3.22 -9.92
CA LYS A 66 6.99 2.49 -9.38
C LYS A 66 6.53 1.33 -10.26
N LEU A 67 6.99 1.28 -11.51
CA LEU A 67 6.72 0.19 -12.46
C LEU A 67 7.05 -1.20 -11.92
N LYS A 68 8.12 -1.35 -11.11
CA LYS A 68 8.47 -2.64 -10.50
C LYS A 68 7.37 -3.15 -9.57
N GLY A 69 6.78 -2.26 -8.76
CA GLY A 69 5.67 -2.59 -7.88
C GLY A 69 4.38 -2.85 -8.66
N THR A 70 4.12 -2.08 -9.71
CA THR A 70 2.95 -2.29 -10.59
C THR A 70 3.02 -3.63 -11.30
N ALA A 71 4.19 -4.00 -11.83
CA ALA A 71 4.41 -5.28 -12.49
C ALA A 71 4.30 -6.45 -11.51
N ALA A 72 4.83 -6.32 -10.30
CA ALA A 72 4.65 -7.33 -9.25
C ALA A 72 3.17 -7.45 -8.83
N PHE A 73 2.46 -6.34 -8.66
CA PHE A 73 1.03 -6.35 -8.31
C PHE A 73 0.16 -7.01 -9.40
N MET A 74 0.33 -6.59 -10.66
CA MET A 74 -0.33 -7.23 -11.81
C MET A 74 0.05 -8.69 -11.96
N GLY A 75 1.33 -9.03 -11.77
CA GLY A 75 1.83 -10.40 -11.81
C GLY A 75 1.20 -11.26 -10.72
N GLY A 76 1.06 -10.72 -9.51
CA GLY A 76 0.38 -11.37 -8.38
C GLY A 76 -1.08 -11.69 -8.70
N ILE A 77 -1.83 -10.71 -9.22
CA ILE A 77 -3.21 -10.93 -9.69
C ILE A 77 -3.27 -12.04 -10.75
N LEU A 78 -2.36 -12.00 -11.74
CA LEU A 78 -2.32 -13.00 -12.81
C LEU A 78 -2.04 -14.40 -12.25
N LEU A 79 -1.13 -14.53 -11.29
CA LEU A 79 -0.81 -15.79 -10.60
C LEU A 79 -1.99 -16.33 -9.79
N ILE A 80 -2.76 -15.46 -9.13
CA ILE A 80 -4.00 -15.84 -8.43
C ILE A 80 -5.01 -16.44 -9.42
N LEU A 81 -5.15 -15.84 -10.61
CA LEU A 81 -6.02 -16.34 -11.67
C LEU A 81 -5.53 -17.68 -12.25
N ILE A 82 -4.21 -17.87 -12.40
CA ILE A 82 -3.56 -19.10 -12.92
C ILE A 82 -3.53 -20.23 -11.86
N ARG A 83 -4.41 -20.19 -10.84
CA ARG A 83 -4.58 -21.28 -9.87
C ARG A 83 -3.42 -21.42 -8.86
N TRP A 84 -2.58 -20.40 -8.74
CA TRP A 84 -1.48 -20.28 -7.77
C TRP A 84 -1.71 -19.10 -6.80
N PRO A 85 -2.77 -19.14 -5.98
CA PRO A 85 -3.18 -17.99 -5.17
C PRO A 85 -2.24 -17.67 -4.01
N LEU A 86 -1.60 -18.66 -3.39
CA LEU A 86 -0.62 -18.47 -2.32
C LEU A 86 0.58 -17.65 -2.81
N THR A 87 1.21 -18.08 -3.90
CA THR A 87 2.38 -17.41 -4.47
C THR A 87 2.00 -16.07 -5.07
N GLY A 88 0.86 -15.99 -5.75
CA GLY A 88 0.33 -14.75 -6.30
C GLY A 88 0.08 -13.70 -5.22
N PHE A 89 -0.54 -14.08 -4.10
CA PHE A 89 -0.79 -13.18 -2.97
C PHE A 89 0.50 -12.63 -2.33
N LEU A 90 1.54 -13.46 -2.18
CA LEU A 90 2.83 -12.99 -1.65
C LEU A 90 3.49 -11.97 -2.58
N ILE A 91 3.47 -12.24 -3.89
CA ILE A 91 4.01 -11.33 -4.91
C ILE A 91 3.19 -10.03 -4.97
N GLU A 92 1.88 -10.14 -4.84
CA GLU A 92 0.97 -9.00 -4.79
C GLU A 92 1.22 -8.10 -3.57
N LEU A 93 1.33 -8.68 -2.38
CA LEU A 93 1.68 -7.96 -1.16
C LEU A 93 3.02 -7.22 -1.30
N TYR A 94 4.02 -7.87 -1.89
CA TYR A 94 5.29 -7.23 -2.21
C TYR A 94 5.11 -6.06 -3.19
N GLY A 95 4.29 -6.24 -4.23
CA GLY A 95 3.94 -5.22 -5.20
C GLY A 95 3.28 -3.99 -4.55
N ILE A 96 2.29 -4.20 -3.68
CA ILE A 96 1.64 -3.15 -2.87
C ILE A 96 2.67 -2.44 -2.01
N PHE A 97 3.52 -3.17 -1.28
CA PHE A 97 4.52 -2.58 -0.40
C PHE A 97 5.51 -1.68 -1.15
N VAL A 98 5.98 -2.11 -2.32
CA VAL A 98 6.86 -1.31 -3.19
C VAL A 98 6.13 -0.10 -3.79
N LEU A 99 4.85 -0.25 -4.14
CA LEU A 99 4.03 0.85 -4.66
C LEU A 99 3.85 1.96 -3.62
N PHE A 100 3.40 1.57 -2.42
CA PHE A 100 3.03 2.50 -1.34
C PHE A 100 4.17 2.84 -0.39
N GLY A 101 5.37 2.28 -0.55
CA GLY A 101 6.50 2.57 0.37
C GLY A 101 6.77 4.06 0.58
N ASP A 102 6.69 4.87 -0.48
CA ASP A 102 6.87 6.33 -0.39
C ASP A 102 5.68 7.02 0.32
N PHE A 103 4.46 6.49 0.14
CA PHE A 103 3.28 6.96 0.86
C PHE A 103 3.37 6.61 2.35
N PHE A 104 3.79 5.39 2.69
CA PHE A 104 4.01 4.98 4.08
C PHE A 104 5.12 5.81 4.75
N ALA A 105 6.23 6.10 4.07
CA ALA A 105 7.28 6.99 4.61
C ALA A 105 6.74 8.41 4.87
N THR A 106 5.90 8.91 3.96
CA THR A 106 5.24 10.21 4.10
C THR A 106 4.27 10.20 5.29
N ILE A 107 3.41 9.19 5.39
CA ILE A 107 2.46 9.00 6.51
C ILE A 107 3.22 8.83 7.84
N ALA A 108 4.32 8.07 7.86
CA ALA A 108 5.16 7.89 9.04
C ALA A 108 5.85 9.19 9.48
N SER A 109 6.26 10.03 8.52
CA SER A 109 6.81 11.36 8.81
C SER A 109 5.74 12.30 9.39
N PHE A 110 4.52 12.28 8.83
CA PHE A 110 3.38 13.02 9.38
C PHE A 110 2.99 12.50 10.78
N ALA A 111 2.97 11.18 10.97
CA ALA A 111 2.70 10.55 12.27
C ALA A 111 3.81 10.85 13.29
N GLY A 112 5.07 10.94 12.87
CA GLY A 112 6.19 11.32 13.71
C GLY A 112 6.13 12.77 14.22
N ASN A 113 5.38 13.64 13.54
CA ASN A 113 5.09 15.00 14.00
C ASN A 113 3.91 15.06 14.99
N ILE A 114 3.19 13.94 15.22
CA ILE A 114 2.13 13.86 16.23
C ILE A 114 2.80 13.58 17.59
N PRO A 115 2.69 14.46 18.60
CA PRO A 115 3.45 14.37 19.85
C PRO A 115 3.23 13.09 20.67
N ILE A 116 2.14 12.35 20.41
CA ILE A 116 1.83 11.06 21.05
C ILE A 116 2.59 9.88 20.39
N VAL A 117 2.85 9.94 19.08
CA VAL A 117 3.53 8.88 18.31
C VAL A 117 5.01 9.22 18.03
N GLY A 118 5.35 10.52 18.12
CA GLY A 118 6.69 11.09 17.95
C GLY A 118 7.81 10.36 18.70
N PRO A 119 7.71 10.08 20.01
CA PRO A 119 8.82 9.45 20.74
C PRO A 119 9.10 8.00 20.28
N TYR A 120 8.07 7.22 19.90
CA TYR A 120 8.25 5.85 19.43
C TYR A 120 8.86 5.80 18.02
N ILE A 121 8.40 6.67 17.11
CA ILE A 121 8.95 6.75 15.75
C ILE A 121 10.38 7.28 15.80
N GLN A 122 10.68 8.30 16.61
CA GLN A 122 12.04 8.83 16.76
C GLN A 122 13.01 7.79 17.34
N MET A 123 12.56 6.97 18.30
CA MET A 123 13.39 5.89 18.86
C MET A 123 13.64 4.77 17.84
N LEU A 124 12.64 4.41 17.03
CA LEU A 124 12.80 3.45 15.93
C LEU A 124 13.71 3.99 14.83
N LEU A 125 13.56 5.27 14.48
CA LEU A 125 14.37 5.96 13.47
C LEU A 125 15.82 6.11 13.94
N GLN A 126 16.06 6.37 15.22
CA GLN A 126 17.40 6.37 15.82
C GLN A 126 18.01 4.96 15.80
N LYS A 127 17.24 3.91 16.07
CA LYS A 127 17.76 2.52 16.02
C LYS A 127 18.15 2.09 14.60
N ILE A 128 17.44 2.57 13.59
CA ILE A 128 17.75 2.33 12.17
C ILE A 128 18.89 3.25 11.68
N SER A 129 18.95 4.51 12.16
CA SER A 129 19.97 5.50 11.77
C SER A 129 21.33 5.27 12.46
N SER A 130 21.34 4.75 13.69
CA SER A 130 22.58 4.36 14.40
C SER A 130 23.31 3.19 13.72
N GLY A 131 22.64 2.44 12.84
CA GLY A 131 23.30 1.47 11.96
C GLY A 131 24.08 2.09 10.80
N ARG A 132 23.79 3.35 10.44
CA ARG A 132 24.40 4.04 9.28
C ARG A 132 25.45 5.09 9.66
N ARG A 133 25.41 5.63 10.89
CA ARG A 133 26.39 6.60 11.39
C ARG A 133 27.78 6.01 11.73
N ASN A 134 27.92 4.69 11.85
CA ASN A 134 29.21 4.05 12.15
C ASN A 134 30.08 3.80 10.90
N ALA A 135 29.64 4.20 9.70
CA ALA A 135 30.36 3.92 8.45
C ALA A 135 31.20 5.08 7.91
N GLU A 136 31.18 6.29 8.50
CA GLU A 136 31.79 7.47 7.85
C GLU A 136 32.73 8.32 8.71
N LEU A 137 33.35 7.79 9.77
CA LEU A 137 34.56 8.40 10.33
C LEU A 137 35.53 7.35 10.92
N PRO A 138 36.64 7.09 10.24
CA PRO A 138 37.94 7.10 10.89
C PRO A 138 38.78 8.27 10.38
N VAL A 139 39.42 8.91 11.35
CA VAL A 139 40.42 9.99 11.29
C VAL A 139 41.42 9.91 10.15
#